data_AF-A0A7C3MXI5-F1
#
_entry.id   AF-A0A7C3MXI5-F1
#
_cell.length_a   1.000
_cell.length_b   1.000
_cell.length_c   1.000
_cell.angle_alpha   90.00
_cell.angle_beta   90.00
_cell.angle_gamma   90.00
#
_symmetry.space_group_name_H-M   'P 1'
#
loop_
_entity.id
_entity.type
_entity.pdbx_description
1 polymer ?
#
loop_
_entity_poly.entity_id
_entity_poly.type
_entity_poly.pdbx_seq_one_letter_code
_entity_poly.pdbx_strand_id
1 'polypeptide(L)'
;MRCTFLAALAIALITVRIARCEPTPAGTSLQFSASASYADLSGKQRPPTVSPTVSVKVLRQARVTIALGTGSAAARPGETTWVPITVTNGGNDQDRLPLRVTVPPGWFAYLLRQDDLNSAAPDPEPVAVDETPLLPMGRAYYALLAVVAPPEGTADDAATVVVSAQSGYDATCHADAGLLVAVSSPVLPGDLDGDGRVTVTDATILLRIAMGLLQPTPRQSIAGDVAPRSADGTVGDGRITTADVARLLRHLAGVDGDTWR
;
A
#
# COMPACT_ATOMS: atom_id res chain seq x y z
N MET A 1 7.16 72.85 -26.75
CA MET A 1 6.60 71.66 -27.43
C MET A 1 7.77 70.85 -27.93
N ARG A 2 7.97 69.56 -27.70
CA ARG A 2 7.34 68.50 -26.90
C ARG A 2 8.49 67.51 -26.67
N CYS A 3 8.72 67.11 -25.43
CA CYS A 3 9.72 66.12 -25.03
C CYS A 3 8.99 64.77 -24.99
N THR A 4 9.40 63.79 -25.79
CA THR A 4 8.83 62.43 -25.80
C THR A 4 9.92 61.44 -25.40
N PHE A 5 9.86 61.02 -24.13
CA PHE A 5 10.56 59.83 -23.65
C PHE A 5 9.66 58.62 -23.90
N LEU A 6 10.13 57.66 -24.71
CA LEU A 6 9.56 56.31 -24.75
C LEU A 6 10.19 55.50 -23.61
N ALA A 7 9.39 55.11 -22.62
CA ALA A 7 9.76 54.10 -21.63
C ALA A 7 9.34 52.73 -22.18
N ALA A 8 10.32 51.87 -22.49
CA ALA A 8 10.08 50.48 -22.83
C ALA A 8 9.89 49.68 -21.53
N LEU A 9 8.68 49.19 -21.29
CA LEU A 9 8.33 48.31 -20.18
C LEU A 9 8.77 46.88 -20.54
N ALA A 10 9.88 46.41 -19.97
CA ALA A 10 10.29 45.02 -20.06
C ALA A 10 9.49 44.18 -19.03
N ILE A 11 8.54 43.38 -19.51
CA ILE A 11 7.82 42.40 -18.70
C ILE A 11 8.74 41.20 -18.50
N ALA A 12 9.30 41.06 -17.30
CA ALA A 12 10.09 39.89 -16.91
C ALA A 12 9.17 38.68 -16.69
N LEU A 13 9.29 37.68 -17.55
CA LEU A 13 8.59 36.40 -17.43
C LEU A 13 9.17 35.63 -16.24
N ILE A 14 8.47 35.62 -15.11
CA ILE A 14 8.85 34.83 -13.92
C ILE A 14 8.55 33.36 -14.23
N THR A 15 9.58 32.59 -14.58
CA THR A 15 9.49 31.13 -14.60
C THR A 15 9.74 30.62 -13.18
N VAL A 16 8.68 30.21 -12.49
CA VAL A 16 8.81 29.51 -11.20
C VAL A 16 9.34 28.11 -11.51
N ARG A 17 10.64 27.91 -11.36
CA ARG A 17 11.21 26.58 -11.25
C ARG A 17 10.96 26.10 -9.83
N ILE A 18 9.96 25.24 -9.65
CA ILE A 18 9.85 24.40 -8.44
C ILE A 18 11.00 23.38 -8.50
N ALA A 19 12.19 23.82 -8.09
CA ALA A 19 13.26 22.90 -7.74
C ALA A 19 12.80 22.16 -6.48
N ARG A 20 12.61 20.85 -6.57
CA ARG A 20 12.61 20.01 -5.36
C ARG A 20 13.99 20.21 -4.74
N CYS A 21 14.05 20.93 -3.63
CA CYS A 21 15.31 21.16 -2.94
C CYS A 21 15.75 19.82 -2.36
N GLU A 22 16.71 19.17 -3.00
CA GLU A 22 17.35 17.98 -2.48
C GLU A 22 18.13 18.39 -1.22
N PRO A 23 17.99 17.66 -0.10
CA PRO A 23 18.64 18.03 1.15
C PRO A 23 20.17 18.08 0.99
N THR A 24 20.84 18.99 1.70
CA THR A 24 22.31 19.11 1.62
C THR A 24 22.96 17.84 2.15
N PRO A 25 23.83 17.16 1.36
CA PRO A 25 24.45 15.91 1.77
C PRO A 25 25.15 16.00 3.12
N ALA A 26 25.00 14.98 3.95
CA ALA A 26 25.73 14.86 5.20
C ALA A 26 27.24 14.93 4.97
N GLY A 27 27.97 15.53 5.90
CA GLY A 27 29.42 15.72 5.80
C GLY A 27 29.86 16.92 4.95
N THR A 28 28.94 17.59 4.26
CA THR A 28 29.23 18.85 3.55
C THR A 28 29.81 19.88 4.51
N SER A 29 30.97 20.44 4.18
CA SER A 29 31.62 21.51 4.95
C SER A 29 31.20 22.86 4.37
N LEU A 30 30.39 23.60 5.13
CA LEU A 30 30.05 24.99 4.83
C LEU A 30 31.16 25.90 5.38
N GLN A 31 31.79 26.66 4.51
CA GLN A 31 32.91 27.55 4.85
C GLN A 31 32.47 29.01 4.79
N PHE A 32 32.79 29.75 5.85
CA PHE A 32 32.48 31.17 5.97
C PHE A 32 33.77 31.95 6.16
N SER A 33 33.95 33.01 5.36
CA SER A 33 34.97 34.02 5.56
C SER A 33 34.36 35.40 5.42
N ALA A 34 34.88 36.37 6.16
CA ALA A 34 34.49 37.77 6.06
C ALA A 34 35.65 38.57 5.47
N SER A 35 35.35 39.54 4.60
CA SER A 35 36.34 40.51 4.14
C SER A 35 35.90 41.91 4.50
N ALA A 36 36.84 42.72 4.96
CA ALA A 36 36.59 44.12 5.31
C ALA A 36 37.60 45.02 4.59
N SER A 37 37.08 46.09 4.00
CA SER A 37 37.88 47.16 3.38
C SER A 37 37.65 48.44 4.17
N TYR A 38 38.72 49.20 4.41
CA TYR A 38 38.65 50.47 5.12
C TYR A 38 39.60 51.48 4.50
N ALA A 39 39.27 52.76 4.63
CA ALA A 39 40.19 53.86 4.38
C ALA A 39 40.92 54.21 5.68
N ASP A 40 42.20 54.54 5.59
CA ASP A 40 42.90 55.11 6.73
C ASP A 40 42.52 56.59 6.96
N LEU A 41 43.07 57.19 8.00
CA LEU A 41 42.85 58.61 8.35
C LEU A 41 43.29 59.59 7.25
N SER A 42 44.07 59.14 6.26
CA SER A 42 44.47 59.94 5.09
C SER A 42 43.53 59.77 3.89
N GLY A 43 42.44 59.00 4.03
CA GLY A 43 41.51 58.68 2.94
C GLY A 43 42.02 57.64 1.95
N LYS A 44 43.21 57.05 2.18
CA LYS A 44 43.78 56.03 1.31
C LYS A 44 43.13 54.68 1.59
N GLN A 45 42.54 54.08 0.56
CA GLN A 45 41.96 52.74 0.63
C GLN A 45 43.03 51.70 0.94
N ARG A 46 42.78 50.83 1.93
CA ARG A 46 43.65 49.72 2.27
C ARG A 46 43.20 48.44 1.57
N PRO A 47 44.13 47.51 1.29
CA PRO A 47 43.77 46.20 0.77
C PRO A 47 42.74 45.52 1.69
N PRO A 48 41.76 44.79 1.14
CA PRO A 48 40.79 44.07 1.95
C PRO A 48 41.50 43.09 2.90
N THR A 49 41.12 43.11 4.17
CA THR A 49 41.57 42.12 5.15
C THR A 49 40.54 40.99 5.21
N VAL A 50 40.99 39.75 5.11
CA VAL A 50 40.13 38.56 5.13
C VAL A 50 40.30 37.84 6.47
N SER A 51 39.19 37.43 7.09
CA SER A 51 39.21 36.63 8.31
C SER A 51 39.70 35.20 8.04
N PRO A 52 40.15 34.46 9.06
CA PRO A 52 40.24 33.00 8.97
C PRO A 52 38.88 32.39 8.59
N THR A 53 38.92 31.20 7.99
CA THR A 53 37.71 30.46 7.61
C THR A 53 37.12 29.73 8.81
N VAL A 54 35.80 29.86 9.02
CA VAL A 54 35.03 29.02 9.95
C VAL A 54 34.32 27.93 9.14
N SER A 55 34.37 26.68 9.62
CA SER A 55 33.72 25.53 8.98
C SER A 55 32.59 24.98 9.86
N VAL A 56 31.43 24.74 9.26
CA VAL A 56 30.31 23.99 9.85
C VAL A 56 30.07 22.75 9.02
N LYS A 57 29.96 21.58 9.65
CA LYS A 57 29.62 20.33 8.97
C LYS A 57 28.12 20.07 9.04
N VAL A 58 27.54 19.71 7.91
CA VAL A 58 26.16 19.21 7.85
C VAL A 58 26.10 17.83 8.50
N LEU A 59 25.28 17.68 9.54
CA LEU A 59 25.07 16.40 10.20
C LEU A 59 24.14 15.50 9.37
N ARG A 60 24.26 14.19 9.57
CA ARG A 60 23.36 13.21 8.97
C ARG A 60 21.98 13.31 9.61
N GLN A 61 20.94 13.31 8.80
CA GLN A 61 19.54 13.27 9.18
C GLN A 61 18.84 12.17 8.40
N ALA A 62 18.14 11.29 9.12
CA ALA A 62 17.30 10.26 8.53
C ALA A 62 15.89 10.81 8.26
N ARG A 63 15.28 10.31 7.18
CA ARG A 63 13.85 10.45 6.91
C ARG A 63 13.45 9.32 5.98
N VAL A 64 12.35 8.65 6.30
CA VAL A 64 11.82 7.53 5.53
C VAL A 64 10.36 7.84 5.19
N THR A 65 9.92 7.45 4.00
CA THR A 65 8.51 7.52 3.61
C THR A 65 8.10 6.27 2.85
N ILE A 66 6.86 5.83 3.03
CA ILE A 66 6.25 4.72 2.29
C ILE A 66 5.03 5.26 1.55
N ALA A 67 4.88 4.87 0.30
CA ALA A 67 3.66 5.06 -0.48
C ALA A 67 3.14 3.70 -0.96
N LEU A 68 1.86 3.45 -0.75
CA LEU A 68 1.15 2.30 -1.31
C LEU A 68 0.53 2.70 -2.65
N GLY A 69 0.49 1.78 -3.61
CA GLY A 69 -0.18 1.99 -4.89
C GLY A 69 -1.70 2.13 -4.77
N THR A 70 -2.28 1.68 -3.65
CA THR A 70 -3.69 1.83 -3.30
C THR A 70 -3.86 1.93 -1.78
N GLY A 71 -4.95 2.56 -1.33
CA GLY A 71 -5.34 2.58 0.09
C GLY A 71 -6.14 1.36 0.53
N SER A 72 -6.69 0.60 -0.43
CA SER A 72 -7.45 -0.62 -0.16
C SER A 72 -7.32 -1.66 -1.27
N ALA A 73 -7.46 -2.92 -0.91
CA ALA A 73 -7.42 -4.07 -1.81
C ALA A 73 -8.59 -5.03 -1.54
N ALA A 74 -9.02 -5.75 -2.56
CA ALA A 74 -9.94 -6.87 -2.41
C ALA A 74 -9.19 -8.19 -2.60
N ALA A 75 -9.55 -9.20 -1.82
CA ALA A 75 -9.00 -10.55 -1.90
C ALA A 75 -10.14 -11.57 -1.84
N ARG A 76 -9.99 -12.73 -2.50
CA ARG A 76 -10.82 -13.90 -2.17
C ARG A 76 -10.19 -14.67 -1.00
N PRO A 77 -10.96 -15.48 -0.27
CA PRO A 77 -10.41 -16.38 0.74
C PRO A 77 -9.28 -17.24 0.17
N GLY A 78 -8.12 -17.25 0.84
CA GLY A 78 -6.92 -17.96 0.39
C GLY A 78 -6.18 -17.35 -0.82
N GLU A 79 -6.70 -16.29 -1.45
CA GLU A 79 -6.06 -15.64 -2.59
C GLU A 79 -4.93 -14.70 -2.14
N THR A 80 -3.93 -14.55 -3.00
CA THR A 80 -2.85 -13.57 -2.82
C THR A 80 -3.19 -12.29 -3.60
N THR A 81 -3.28 -11.17 -2.87
CA THR A 81 -3.39 -9.83 -3.46
C THR A 81 -2.02 -9.16 -3.50
N TRP A 82 -1.70 -8.56 -4.65
CA TRP A 82 -0.45 -7.87 -4.89
C TRP A 82 -0.65 -6.36 -4.86
N VAL A 83 0.11 -5.66 -4.03
CA VAL A 83 0.04 -4.20 -3.90
C VAL A 83 1.43 -3.59 -4.09
N PRO A 84 1.63 -2.73 -5.11
CA PRO A 84 2.88 -2.00 -5.28
C PRO A 84 3.16 -1.09 -4.09
N ILE A 85 4.40 -1.08 -3.62
CA ILE A 85 4.88 -0.18 -2.58
C ILE A 85 6.13 0.57 -3.06
N THR A 86 6.26 1.82 -2.64
CA THR A 86 7.42 2.67 -2.89
C THR A 86 7.98 3.14 -1.56
N VAL A 87 9.21 2.76 -1.25
CA VAL A 87 9.93 3.20 -0.05
C VAL A 87 10.97 4.22 -0.47
N THR A 88 10.98 5.41 0.13
CA THR A 88 11.91 6.49 -0.24
C THR A 88 12.81 6.85 0.93
N ASN A 89 14.12 6.93 0.68
CA ASN A 89 15.06 7.56 1.58
C ASN A 89 14.97 9.08 1.39
N GLY A 90 14.25 9.76 2.29
CA GLY A 90 14.15 11.22 2.32
C GLY A 90 15.24 11.90 3.17
N GLY A 91 16.18 11.12 3.71
CA GLY A 91 17.30 11.63 4.49
C GLY A 91 18.31 12.37 3.61
N ASN A 92 19.37 12.89 4.23
CA ASN A 92 20.43 13.63 3.54
C ASN A 92 21.72 12.84 3.35
N ASP A 93 21.66 11.52 3.52
CA ASP A 93 22.76 10.60 3.25
C ASP A 93 22.17 9.29 2.74
N GLN A 94 23.01 8.43 2.17
CA GLN A 94 22.61 7.09 1.80
C GLN A 94 22.18 6.26 3.02
N ASP A 95 21.21 5.36 2.86
CA ASP A 95 20.69 4.55 3.96
C ASP A 95 20.25 3.16 3.51
N ARG A 96 20.23 2.20 4.44
CA ARG A 96 19.59 0.90 4.26
C ARG A 96 18.35 0.89 5.14
N LEU A 97 17.23 0.49 4.57
CA LEU A 97 15.95 0.60 5.25
C LEU A 97 15.42 -0.80 5.56
N PRO A 98 15.50 -1.29 6.80
CA PRO A 98 14.81 -2.50 7.21
C PRO A 98 13.31 -2.36 6.98
N LEU A 99 12.71 -3.39 6.40
CA LEU A 99 11.30 -3.48 6.06
C LEU A 99 10.65 -4.58 6.90
N ARG A 100 9.43 -4.32 7.39
CA ARG A 100 8.61 -5.32 8.07
C ARG A 100 7.17 -5.20 7.63
N VAL A 101 6.44 -6.30 7.76
CA VAL A 101 5.00 -6.35 7.56
C VAL A 101 4.35 -6.94 8.79
N THR A 102 3.30 -6.29 9.27
CA THR A 102 2.48 -6.76 10.39
C THR A 102 1.09 -7.07 9.87
N VAL A 103 0.61 -8.27 10.22
CA VAL A 103 -0.72 -8.77 9.82
C VAL A 103 -1.46 -9.33 11.04
N PRO A 104 -2.80 -9.32 11.04
CA PRO A 104 -3.59 -10.00 12.07
C PRO A 104 -3.38 -11.52 12.08
N PRO A 105 -3.75 -12.22 13.18
CA PRO A 105 -3.72 -13.67 13.22
C PRO A 105 -4.52 -14.30 12.07
N GLY A 106 -3.98 -15.35 11.45
CA GLY A 106 -4.60 -16.05 10.31
C GLY A 106 -4.30 -15.45 8.94
N TRP A 107 -3.80 -14.21 8.89
CA TRP A 107 -3.32 -13.59 7.66
C TRP A 107 -1.83 -13.84 7.47
N PHE A 108 -1.38 -13.82 6.21
CA PHE A 108 0.04 -13.87 5.87
C PHE A 108 0.40 -12.74 4.92
N ALA A 109 1.59 -12.17 5.07
CA ALA A 109 2.11 -11.21 4.09
C ALA A 109 3.64 -11.23 4.04
N TYR A 110 4.18 -10.88 2.88
CA TYR A 110 5.61 -10.76 2.63
C TYR A 110 5.88 -9.71 1.56
N LEU A 111 7.13 -9.23 1.49
CA LEU A 111 7.58 -8.24 0.53
C LEU A 111 8.48 -8.90 -0.52
N LEU A 112 8.26 -8.56 -1.78
CA LEU A 112 9.09 -8.98 -2.90
C LEU A 112 9.72 -7.78 -3.58
N ARG A 113 10.93 -7.95 -4.12
CA ARG A 113 11.53 -6.97 -5.03
C ARG A 113 10.64 -6.82 -6.27
N GLN A 114 10.53 -5.60 -6.79
CA GLN A 114 9.87 -5.33 -8.06
C GLN A 114 10.75 -4.49 -8.97
N ASP A 115 11.21 -5.09 -10.07
CA ASP A 115 12.03 -4.43 -11.08
C ASP A 115 11.16 -3.74 -12.17
N ASP A 116 9.95 -4.27 -12.46
CA ASP A 116 8.98 -3.65 -13.37
C ASP A 116 7.82 -2.94 -12.64
N LEU A 117 7.85 -1.60 -12.68
CA LEU A 117 6.86 -0.75 -12.00
C LEU A 117 5.51 -0.66 -12.71
N ASN A 118 5.41 -1.18 -13.94
CA ASN A 118 4.16 -1.19 -14.69
C ASN A 118 3.36 -2.49 -14.48
N SER A 119 3.97 -3.50 -13.86
CA SER A 119 3.33 -4.77 -13.56
C SER A 119 2.78 -4.80 -12.13
N ALA A 120 1.53 -5.24 -12.00
CA ALA A 120 0.95 -5.61 -10.70
C ALA A 120 1.30 -7.05 -10.28
N ALA A 121 1.88 -7.84 -11.19
CA ALA A 121 2.32 -9.20 -10.92
C ALA A 121 3.79 -9.21 -10.47
N PRO A 122 4.19 -10.18 -9.63
CA PRO A 122 5.58 -10.36 -9.25
C PRO A 122 6.47 -10.69 -10.45
N ASP A 123 7.73 -10.29 -10.37
CA ASP A 123 8.78 -10.71 -11.29
C ASP A 123 8.85 -12.26 -11.37
N PRO A 124 9.28 -12.84 -12.52
CA PRO A 124 9.29 -14.28 -12.74
C PRO A 124 10.17 -15.06 -11.75
N GLU A 125 11.16 -14.38 -11.16
CA GLU A 125 12.01 -14.91 -10.08
C GLU A 125 11.81 -14.04 -8.83
N PRO A 126 10.75 -14.30 -8.04
CA PRO A 126 10.43 -13.46 -6.90
C PRO A 126 11.50 -13.57 -5.82
N VAL A 127 12.07 -12.43 -5.43
CA VAL A 127 13.06 -12.35 -4.35
C VAL A 127 12.40 -11.68 -3.15
N ALA A 128 12.34 -12.38 -2.02
CA ALA A 128 11.86 -11.81 -0.76
C ALA A 128 12.82 -10.73 -0.24
N VAL A 129 12.26 -9.68 0.37
CA VAL A 129 13.02 -8.51 0.82
C VAL A 129 12.62 -8.15 2.24
N ASP A 130 13.60 -8.06 3.13
CA ASP A 130 13.50 -7.59 4.52
C ASP A 130 14.32 -6.32 4.77
N GLU A 131 15.17 -5.92 3.82
CA GLU A 131 15.95 -4.69 3.85
C GLU A 131 16.17 -4.16 2.43
N THR A 132 16.14 -2.85 2.25
CA THR A 132 16.54 -2.25 0.97
C THR A 132 18.05 -2.37 0.74
N PRO A 133 18.51 -2.35 -0.53
CA PRO A 133 19.88 -1.98 -0.83
C PRO A 133 20.24 -0.60 -0.25
N LEU A 134 21.52 -0.23 -0.34
CA LEU A 134 21.96 1.11 0.04
C LEU A 134 21.32 2.14 -0.91
N LEU A 135 20.34 2.88 -0.40
CA LEU A 135 19.57 3.87 -1.15
C LEU A 135 20.20 5.25 -0.99
N PRO A 136 20.63 5.91 -2.08
CA PRO A 136 21.06 7.30 -2.01
C PRO A 136 19.94 8.22 -1.51
N MET A 137 20.33 9.41 -1.03
CA MET A 137 19.35 10.43 -0.63
C MET A 137 18.37 10.74 -1.77
N GLY A 138 17.09 10.91 -1.42
CA GLY A 138 16.01 11.20 -2.38
C GLY A 138 15.62 10.03 -3.29
N ARG A 139 16.27 8.87 -3.21
CA ARG A 139 15.96 7.72 -4.08
C ARG A 139 14.90 6.81 -3.47
N ALA A 140 14.15 6.19 -4.38
CA ALA A 140 13.09 5.25 -4.07
C ALA A 140 13.51 3.82 -4.39
N TYR A 141 13.04 2.89 -3.56
CA TYR A 141 13.03 1.46 -3.75
C TYR A 141 11.60 1.00 -4.00
N TYR A 142 11.44 0.10 -4.95
CA TYR A 142 10.14 -0.42 -5.34
C TYR A 142 10.05 -1.89 -5.00
N ALA A 143 8.90 -2.26 -4.44
CA ALA A 143 8.61 -3.61 -4.01
C ALA A 143 7.12 -3.91 -4.21
N LEU A 144 6.77 -5.19 -4.14
CA LEU A 144 5.40 -5.66 -4.08
C LEU A 144 5.12 -6.23 -2.69
N LEU A 145 4.02 -5.78 -2.11
CA LEU A 145 3.41 -6.41 -0.94
C LEU A 145 2.49 -7.53 -1.44
N ALA A 146 2.82 -8.76 -1.04
CA ALA A 146 1.95 -9.92 -1.20
C ALA A 146 1.16 -10.11 0.09
N VAL A 147 -0.18 -10.06 0.00
CA VAL A 147 -1.06 -10.34 1.14
C VAL A 147 -1.90 -11.56 0.81
N VAL A 148 -1.85 -12.57 1.67
CA VAL A 148 -2.66 -13.78 1.57
C VAL A 148 -3.78 -13.71 2.58
N ALA A 149 -5.02 -13.68 2.09
CA ALA A 149 -6.19 -13.73 2.94
C ALA A 149 -6.35 -15.12 3.58
N PRO A 150 -6.89 -15.23 4.80
CA PRO A 150 -7.15 -16.51 5.45
C PRO A 150 -8.04 -17.41 4.58
N PRO A 151 -7.85 -18.74 4.59
CA PRO A 151 -8.63 -19.67 3.78
C PRO A 151 -10.02 -20.03 4.37
N GLU A 152 -10.25 -19.88 5.67
CA GLU A 152 -11.48 -20.33 6.35
C GLU A 152 -12.36 -19.16 6.81
N GLY A 153 -13.68 -19.27 6.65
CA GLY A 153 -14.72 -18.57 7.44
C GLY A 153 -14.84 -17.05 7.32
N THR A 154 -14.29 -16.41 6.28
CA THR A 154 -14.04 -14.95 6.25
C THR A 154 -14.58 -14.26 5.00
N ALA A 155 -15.68 -14.73 4.43
CA ALA A 155 -16.42 -13.88 3.51
C ALA A 155 -16.85 -12.59 4.24
N ASP A 156 -16.50 -11.43 3.68
CA ASP A 156 -16.81 -10.08 4.18
C ASP A 156 -15.95 -9.59 5.37
N ASP A 157 -14.86 -10.30 5.69
CA ASP A 157 -13.89 -9.86 6.69
C ASP A 157 -12.94 -8.79 6.13
N ALA A 158 -12.47 -7.87 6.98
CA ALA A 158 -11.50 -6.87 6.57
C ALA A 158 -10.37 -6.74 7.58
N ALA A 159 -9.14 -6.68 7.08
CA ALA A 159 -7.94 -6.56 7.88
C ALA A 159 -7.11 -5.35 7.46
N THR A 160 -6.46 -4.72 8.43
CA THR A 160 -5.42 -3.72 8.14
C THR A 160 -4.06 -4.40 8.18
N VAL A 161 -3.37 -4.40 7.04
CA VAL A 161 -1.98 -4.85 6.90
C VAL A 161 -1.07 -3.63 6.99
N VAL A 162 -0.08 -3.66 7.86
CA VAL A 162 0.83 -2.53 8.06
C VAL A 162 2.22 -2.86 7.52
N VAL A 163 2.71 -2.05 6.59
CA VAL A 163 4.09 -2.08 6.13
C VAL A 163 4.87 -1.00 6.86
N SER A 164 5.99 -1.38 7.46
CA SER A 164 6.89 -0.46 8.18
C SER A 164 8.27 -0.44 7.54
N ALA A 165 8.88 0.73 7.47
CA ALA A 165 10.25 0.94 7.03
C ALA A 165 10.98 1.80 8.07
N GLN A 166 12.16 1.37 8.47
CA GLN A 166 12.98 2.05 9.47
C GLN A 166 14.29 2.54 8.84
N SER A 167 14.87 3.62 9.34
CA SER A 167 16.23 4.00 8.97
C SER A 167 17.26 3.07 9.64
N GLY A 168 18.24 2.58 8.88
CA GLY A 168 19.37 1.84 9.43
C GLY A 168 20.35 2.71 10.22
N TYR A 169 20.28 4.03 10.05
CA TYR A 169 21.08 5.01 10.81
C TYR A 169 20.42 5.44 12.11
N ASP A 170 19.12 5.74 12.07
CA ASP A 170 18.36 6.24 13.21
C ASP A 170 17.12 5.36 13.45
N ALA A 171 17.20 4.50 14.46
CA ALA A 171 16.12 3.59 14.82
C ALA A 171 14.83 4.31 15.26
N THR A 172 14.89 5.60 15.61
CA THR A 172 13.69 6.38 15.95
C THR A 172 12.97 6.88 14.69
N CYS A 173 13.67 6.98 13.57
CA CYS A 173 13.11 7.39 12.28
C CYS A 173 12.50 6.19 11.55
N HIS A 174 11.18 6.11 11.55
CA HIS A 174 10.40 5.08 10.87
C HIS A 174 9.21 5.70 10.12
N ALA A 175 8.65 4.94 9.18
CA ALA A 175 7.42 5.25 8.49
C ALA A 175 6.57 3.98 8.39
N ASP A 176 5.26 4.14 8.59
CA ASP A 176 4.28 3.07 8.49
C ASP A 176 3.22 3.43 7.46
N ALA A 177 2.75 2.42 6.72
CA ALA A 177 1.64 2.55 5.80
C ALA A 177 0.65 1.39 6.02
N GLY A 178 -0.60 1.73 6.30
CA GLY A 178 -1.69 0.77 6.47
C GLY A 178 -2.45 0.55 5.16
N LEU A 179 -2.66 -0.72 4.80
CA LEU A 179 -3.49 -1.17 3.70
C LEU A 179 -4.73 -1.86 4.27
N LEU A 180 -5.93 -1.41 3.88
CA LEU A 180 -7.16 -2.14 4.19
C LEU A 180 -7.39 -3.23 3.13
N VAL A 181 -7.40 -4.50 3.54
CA VAL A 181 -7.71 -5.63 2.65
C VAL A 181 -9.08 -6.18 3.04
N ALA A 182 -10.03 -6.09 2.13
CA ALA A 182 -11.37 -6.65 2.30
C ALA A 182 -11.46 -8.00 1.58
N VAL A 183 -11.90 -9.02 2.29
CA VAL A 183 -12.14 -10.35 1.74
C VAL A 183 -13.55 -10.39 1.17
N SER A 184 -13.65 -10.63 -0.12
CA SER A 184 -14.93 -10.76 -0.82
C SER A 184 -14.90 -12.04 -1.64
N SER A 185 -15.81 -12.95 -1.34
CA SER A 185 -16.03 -14.16 -2.13
C SER A 185 -17.35 -14.01 -2.90
N PRO A 186 -17.41 -14.35 -4.21
CA PRO A 186 -18.69 -14.39 -4.91
C PRO A 186 -19.67 -15.34 -4.20
N VAL A 187 -20.95 -15.01 -4.18
CA VAL A 187 -21.97 -15.87 -3.58
C VAL A 187 -22.18 -17.08 -4.48
N LEU A 188 -21.63 -18.23 -4.08
CA LEU A 188 -21.87 -19.51 -4.75
C LEU A 188 -23.14 -20.15 -4.15
N PRO A 189 -24.15 -20.52 -4.96
CA PRO A 189 -25.34 -21.18 -4.44
C PRO A 189 -24.99 -22.51 -3.74
N GLY A 190 -25.34 -22.62 -2.47
CA GLY A 190 -25.04 -23.77 -1.62
C GLY A 190 -23.76 -23.63 -0.78
N ASP A 191 -22.97 -22.58 -0.94
CA ASP A 191 -21.78 -22.26 -0.13
C ASP A 191 -22.16 -21.29 1.01
N LEU A 192 -22.42 -21.84 2.20
CA LEU A 192 -22.91 -21.09 3.36
C LEU A 192 -21.79 -20.68 4.33
N ASP A 193 -20.62 -21.32 4.28
CA ASP A 193 -19.45 -20.92 5.07
C ASP A 193 -18.46 -20.03 4.31
N GLY A 194 -18.64 -19.89 2.99
CA GLY A 194 -17.87 -19.00 2.14
C GLY A 194 -16.53 -19.55 1.67
N ASP A 195 -16.29 -20.85 1.83
CA ASP A 195 -15.04 -21.52 1.47
C ASP A 195 -14.89 -21.77 -0.05
N GLY A 196 -15.92 -21.42 -0.84
CA GLY A 196 -15.95 -21.57 -2.29
C GLY A 196 -16.20 -23.01 -2.75
N ARG A 197 -16.52 -23.92 -1.84
CA ARG A 197 -16.93 -25.31 -2.09
C ARG A 197 -18.34 -25.49 -1.55
N VAL A 198 -18.99 -26.56 -2.01
CA VAL A 198 -20.30 -26.96 -1.50
C VAL A 198 -20.12 -28.32 -0.87
N THR A 199 -20.24 -28.39 0.45
CA THR A 199 -19.93 -29.58 1.26
C THR A 199 -21.05 -29.90 2.25
N VAL A 200 -20.89 -30.99 3.00
CA VAL A 200 -21.81 -31.34 4.09
C VAL A 200 -21.79 -30.32 5.22
N THR A 201 -20.72 -29.54 5.37
CA THR A 201 -20.63 -28.45 6.35
C THR A 201 -21.70 -27.40 6.06
N ASP A 202 -21.83 -26.97 4.81
CA ASP A 202 -22.87 -26.06 4.35
C ASP A 202 -24.27 -26.59 4.62
N ALA A 203 -24.49 -27.89 4.39
CA ALA A 203 -25.77 -28.53 4.68
C ALA A 203 -26.14 -28.49 6.16
N THR A 204 -25.16 -28.59 7.07
CA THR A 204 -25.42 -28.44 8.51
C THR A 204 -25.76 -27.00 8.89
N ILE A 205 -25.10 -26.01 8.29
CA ILE A 205 -25.40 -24.59 8.50
C ILE A 205 -26.81 -24.27 7.98
N LEU A 206 -27.11 -24.71 6.75
CA LEU A 206 -28.39 -24.53 6.10
C LEU A 206 -29.52 -25.18 6.89
N LEU A 207 -29.31 -26.40 7.41
CA LEU A 207 -30.29 -27.06 8.26
C LEU A 207 -30.56 -26.28 9.55
N ARG A 208 -29.52 -25.74 10.20
CA ARG A 208 -29.69 -24.92 11.41
C ARG A 208 -30.48 -23.65 11.11
N ILE A 209 -30.24 -23.00 9.96
CA ILE A 209 -30.99 -21.82 9.53
C ILE A 209 -32.45 -22.19 9.22
N ALA A 210 -32.70 -23.25 8.45
CA ALA A 210 -34.04 -23.72 8.10
C ALA A 210 -34.86 -24.12 9.33
N MET A 211 -34.21 -24.63 10.38
CA MET A 211 -34.84 -24.96 11.67
C MET A 211 -34.97 -23.74 12.61
N GLY A 212 -34.55 -22.54 12.20
CA GLY A 212 -34.58 -21.33 13.01
C GLY A 212 -33.61 -21.34 14.20
N LEU A 213 -32.63 -22.24 14.19
CA LEU A 213 -31.60 -22.38 15.23
C LEU A 213 -30.41 -21.42 15.01
N LEU A 214 -30.34 -20.79 13.83
CA LEU A 214 -29.33 -19.83 13.44
C LEU A 214 -29.97 -18.72 12.59
N GLN A 215 -29.69 -17.45 12.90
CA GLN A 215 -30.11 -16.33 12.05
C GLN A 215 -29.15 -16.21 10.86
N PRO A 216 -29.64 -16.22 9.60
CA PRO A 216 -28.78 -16.16 8.44
C PRO A 216 -28.20 -14.75 8.25
N THR A 217 -26.94 -14.69 7.81
CA THR A 217 -26.36 -13.44 7.28
C THR A 217 -26.97 -13.11 5.91
N PRO A 218 -26.86 -11.85 5.43
CA PRO A 218 -27.32 -11.50 4.08
C PRO A 218 -26.73 -12.41 2.99
N ARG A 219 -25.43 -12.72 3.08
CA ARG A 219 -24.77 -13.69 2.18
C ARG A 219 -25.43 -15.06 2.27
N GLN A 220 -25.57 -15.61 3.48
CA GLN A 220 -26.16 -16.94 3.69
C GLN A 220 -27.61 -17.01 3.21
N SER A 221 -28.38 -15.93 3.34
CA SER A 221 -29.75 -15.88 2.84
C SER A 221 -29.84 -16.03 1.32
N ILE A 222 -28.82 -15.55 0.59
CA ILE A 222 -28.74 -15.66 -0.86
C ILE A 222 -28.10 -17.00 -1.27
N ALA A 223 -27.04 -17.43 -0.57
CA ALA A 223 -26.36 -18.68 -0.87
C ALA A 223 -27.21 -19.91 -0.55
N GLY A 224 -27.95 -19.86 0.55
CA GLY A 224 -28.76 -20.98 1.04
C GLY A 224 -30.11 -21.13 0.36
N ASP A 225 -30.58 -20.11 -0.36
CA ASP A 225 -31.82 -20.12 -1.14
C ASP A 225 -31.60 -20.82 -2.48
N VAL A 226 -31.46 -22.15 -2.41
CA VAL A 226 -31.13 -22.98 -3.58
C VAL A 226 -32.37 -23.60 -4.23
N ALA A 227 -33.51 -23.62 -3.54
CA ALA A 227 -34.76 -24.20 -3.98
C ALA A 227 -35.88 -23.13 -3.99
N PRO A 228 -36.83 -23.19 -4.95
CA PRO A 228 -36.89 -24.07 -6.11
C PRO A 228 -35.87 -23.67 -7.19
N ARG A 229 -35.65 -24.55 -8.17
CA ARG A 229 -34.97 -24.17 -9.42
C ARG A 229 -36.02 -23.91 -10.48
N SER A 230 -36.00 -22.71 -11.04
CA SER A 230 -36.85 -22.35 -12.17
C SER A 230 -36.34 -22.99 -13.45
N ALA A 231 -37.23 -23.12 -14.44
CA ALA A 231 -36.87 -23.64 -15.77
C ALA A 231 -35.76 -22.83 -16.45
N ASP A 232 -35.68 -21.53 -16.13
CA ASP A 232 -34.70 -20.58 -16.67
C ASP A 232 -33.33 -20.66 -15.99
N GLY A 233 -33.15 -21.58 -15.04
CA GLY A 233 -31.88 -21.81 -14.33
C GLY A 233 -31.68 -20.94 -13.09
N THR A 234 -32.57 -20.00 -12.80
CA THR A 234 -32.57 -19.27 -11.53
C THR A 234 -32.89 -20.19 -10.37
N VAL A 235 -32.22 -19.96 -9.23
CA VAL A 235 -32.38 -20.71 -7.99
C VAL A 235 -32.93 -19.79 -6.91
N GLY A 236 -33.81 -20.34 -6.07
CA GLY A 236 -34.32 -19.69 -4.88
C GLY A 236 -35.71 -19.04 -5.02
N ASP A 237 -36.43 -18.94 -3.91
CA ASP A 237 -37.70 -18.20 -3.77
C ASP A 237 -37.63 -17.06 -2.72
N GLY A 238 -36.44 -16.74 -2.23
CA GLY A 238 -36.16 -15.76 -1.20
C GLY A 238 -36.35 -16.29 0.22
N ARG A 239 -36.53 -17.61 0.42
CA ARG A 239 -36.73 -18.21 1.74
C ARG A 239 -35.91 -19.48 1.91
N ILE A 240 -35.14 -19.53 3.00
CA ILE A 240 -34.47 -20.76 3.41
C ILE A 240 -35.45 -21.67 4.15
N THR A 241 -35.67 -22.85 3.58
CA THR A 241 -36.57 -23.89 4.09
C THR A 241 -35.91 -25.27 4.06
N THR A 242 -36.64 -26.31 4.51
CA THR A 242 -36.17 -27.69 4.38
C THR A 242 -36.07 -28.17 2.93
N ALA A 243 -36.74 -27.49 1.98
CA ALA A 243 -36.63 -27.79 0.55
C ALA A 243 -35.22 -27.47 0.04
N ASP A 244 -34.62 -26.37 0.52
CA ASP A 244 -33.24 -25.98 0.23
C ASP A 244 -32.24 -27.00 0.75
N VAL A 245 -32.45 -27.45 2.00
CA VAL A 245 -31.62 -28.49 2.63
C VAL A 245 -31.68 -29.79 1.83
N ALA A 246 -32.88 -30.26 1.50
CA ALA A 246 -33.07 -31.48 0.74
C ALA A 246 -32.40 -31.38 -0.63
N ARG A 247 -32.53 -30.22 -1.29
CA ARG A 247 -31.88 -29.95 -2.56
C ARG A 247 -30.37 -30.02 -2.40
N LEU A 248 -29.77 -29.25 -1.50
CA LEU A 248 -28.32 -29.25 -1.26
C LEU A 248 -27.78 -30.66 -1.00
N LEU A 249 -28.45 -31.47 -0.17
CA LEU A 249 -28.06 -32.86 0.07
C LEU A 249 -28.14 -33.75 -1.18
N ARG A 250 -29.12 -33.52 -2.07
CA ARG A 250 -29.16 -34.20 -3.38
C ARG A 250 -28.01 -33.79 -4.29
N HIS A 251 -27.47 -32.57 -4.16
CA HIS A 251 -26.22 -32.19 -4.83
C HIS A 251 -25.10 -33.11 -4.40
N LEU A 252 -24.90 -33.17 -3.08
CA LEU A 252 -23.76 -33.79 -2.45
C LEU A 252 -23.78 -35.30 -2.66
N ALA A 253 -25.00 -35.87 -2.74
CA ALA A 253 -25.24 -37.26 -3.10
C ALA A 253 -25.10 -37.56 -4.61
N GLY A 254 -24.84 -36.56 -5.46
CA GLY A 254 -24.69 -36.71 -6.91
C GLY A 254 -26.00 -36.94 -7.67
N VAL A 255 -27.15 -36.70 -7.05
CA VAL A 255 -28.47 -36.98 -7.64
C VAL A 255 -28.90 -35.88 -8.63
N ASP A 256 -28.55 -34.63 -8.35
CA ASP A 256 -28.97 -33.45 -9.15
C ASP A 256 -27.97 -33.08 -10.29
N GLY A 257 -26.89 -33.86 -10.47
CA GLY A 257 -25.87 -33.66 -11.53
C GLY A 257 -25.04 -32.37 -11.40
N ASP A 258 -24.09 -32.17 -12.33
CA ASP A 258 -23.10 -31.06 -12.37
C ASP A 258 -23.70 -29.66 -12.69
N THR A 259 -25.02 -29.52 -12.64
CA THR A 259 -25.74 -28.32 -13.10
C THR A 259 -25.81 -27.19 -12.07
N TRP A 260 -24.91 -27.19 -11.09
CA TRP A 260 -24.88 -26.31 -9.92
C TRP A 260 -23.92 -25.11 -10.07
N ARG A 261 -23.49 -24.81 -11.30
CA ARG A 261 -22.59 -23.69 -11.62
C ARG A 261 -23.34 -22.43 -12.02
#